data_AF-A0A9N9DKP8-F1
#
_entry.id   AF-A0A9N9DKP8-F1
#
_cell.length_a   1.000
_cell.length_b   1.000
_cell.length_c   1.000
_cell.angle_alpha   90.00
_cell.angle_beta   90.00
_cell.angle_gamma   90.00
#
_symmetry.space_group_name_H-M   'P 1'
#
loop_
_entity.id
_entity.type
_entity.pdbx_description
1 polymer ?
#
loop_
_entity_poly.entity_id
_entity_poly.type
_entity_poly.pdbx_seq_one_letter_code
_entity_poly.pdbx_strand_id
1 'polypeptide(L)'
;HMIPINTKNTPSTSKDSNRVYYFSLIEHIQRMLKNPSISSHLYFGPGILSKSCEELWEGDLWAESPLFGQSNLITMQGSFNCGDFVKYYSVTKTVEVGRIRSFVIVDKKVMTRIQRLFSYDQIPQYLHSKKNIPCSPKERYLVEESELFIIDPSSLICYLNVWLQDQPAPPIVDFFVTKILYYYNGRWKFRPIKLRHQHPSERISVKPPADLNMPIFKFYLDLYYDDFGTFRNTYHSLGGVYLQIGNMPRQLRKQLRNHFIIGLVPFGGNLKDFIKIFIKEVHQLEQGFVMNVNGVDCWISGGLAMVTADLPQGNDIAGVLRHNANLGCRSCKASKNELTNISFDIYSNGRYHQITNQEFEIINAQQTKSARLQTCSQYGLRPSPGP
;
A
#
# COMPACT_ATOMS: atom_id res chain seq x y z
N HIS A 1 -8.39 20.69 -18.34
CA HIS A 1 -9.05 21.57 -17.36
C HIS A 1 -8.16 22.79 -17.10
N MET A 2 -8.61 23.80 -16.34
CA MET A 2 -7.77 24.96 -15.99
C MET A 2 -7.07 24.71 -14.65
N ILE A 3 -5.80 25.09 -14.53
CA ILE A 3 -5.09 25.10 -13.25
C ILE A 3 -4.47 26.48 -12.98
N PRO A 4 -4.33 26.88 -11.70
CA PRO A 4 -3.59 28.08 -11.33
C PRO A 4 -2.10 27.96 -11.68
N ILE A 5 -1.47 29.09 -11.99
CA ILE A 5 -0.04 29.19 -12.29
C ILE A 5 0.62 30.12 -11.27
N ASN A 6 1.68 29.64 -10.63
CA ASN A 6 2.52 30.47 -9.77
C ASN A 6 3.43 31.36 -10.60
N THR A 7 3.09 32.64 -10.66
CA THR A 7 3.83 33.67 -11.43
C THR A 7 5.29 33.84 -11.00
N LYS A 8 5.67 33.42 -9.78
CA LYS A 8 7.08 33.45 -9.32
C LYS A 8 7.96 32.40 -9.99
N ASN A 9 7.35 31.34 -10.52
CA ASN A 9 8.03 30.20 -11.13
C ASN A 9 7.80 30.15 -12.64
N THR A 10 7.45 31.28 -13.25
CA THR A 10 7.19 31.41 -14.68
C THR A 10 7.75 32.73 -15.23
N PRO A 11 7.93 32.85 -16.56
CA PRO A 11 8.21 34.14 -17.18
C PRO A 11 7.13 35.17 -16.82
N SER A 12 7.52 36.45 -16.73
CA SER A 12 6.63 37.56 -16.34
C SER A 12 5.44 37.79 -17.26
N THR A 13 5.43 37.20 -18.45
CA THR A 13 4.34 37.27 -19.44
C THR A 13 3.31 36.14 -19.29
N SER A 14 3.47 35.26 -18.31
CA SER A 14 2.60 34.10 -18.11
C SER A 14 1.26 34.48 -17.52
N LYS A 15 0.19 33.83 -17.99
CA LYS A 15 -1.16 34.00 -17.43
C LYS A 15 -1.25 33.34 -16.04
N ASP A 16 -2.10 33.88 -15.18
CA ASP A 16 -2.34 33.37 -13.81
C ASP A 16 -3.00 31.98 -13.77
N SER A 17 -3.48 31.49 -14.92
CA SER A 17 -3.98 30.14 -15.10
C SER A 17 -3.66 29.61 -16.49
N ASN A 18 -3.55 28.28 -16.61
CA ASN A 18 -3.29 27.63 -17.89
C ASN A 18 -4.20 26.42 -18.11
N ARG A 19 -4.51 26.15 -19.37
CA ARG A 19 -5.28 24.99 -19.78
C ARG A 19 -4.33 23.80 -19.86
N VAL A 20 -4.64 22.75 -19.11
CA VAL A 20 -3.92 21.49 -19.15
C VAL A 20 -4.73 20.42 -19.86
N TYR A 21 -4.03 19.60 -20.63
CA TYR A 21 -4.57 18.41 -21.28
C TYR A 21 -4.44 17.23 -20.33
N TYR A 22 -5.50 16.45 -20.26
CA TYR A 22 -5.63 15.28 -19.40
C TYR A 22 -6.08 14.11 -20.26
N PHE A 23 -5.40 13.00 -20.11
CA PHE A 23 -5.74 11.74 -20.74
C PHE A 23 -6.45 10.85 -19.71
N SER A 24 -7.70 10.49 -20.00
CA SER A 24 -8.53 9.72 -19.07
C SER A 24 -7.97 8.32 -18.81
N LEU A 25 -7.83 7.96 -17.54
CA LEU A 25 -7.52 6.62 -17.05
C LEU A 25 -8.56 5.62 -17.53
N ILE A 26 -9.84 5.97 -17.45
CA ILE A 26 -10.94 5.08 -17.82
C ILE A 26 -10.92 4.80 -19.33
N GLU A 27 -10.63 5.81 -20.16
CA GLU A 27 -10.44 5.59 -21.60
C GLU A 27 -9.23 4.71 -21.91
N HIS A 28 -8.12 4.86 -21.17
CA HIS A 28 -6.94 3.99 -21.31
C HIS A 28 -7.29 2.53 -21.01
N ILE A 29 -7.96 2.28 -19.89
CA ILE A 29 -8.44 0.94 -19.51
C ILE A 29 -9.36 0.37 -20.60
N GLN A 30 -10.33 1.15 -21.07
CA GLN A 30 -11.28 0.69 -22.09
C GLN A 30 -10.57 0.31 -23.40
N ARG A 31 -9.62 1.14 -23.87
CA ARG A 31 -8.85 0.88 -25.10
C ARG A 31 -7.97 -0.36 -24.96
N MET A 32 -7.35 -0.55 -23.80
CA MET A 32 -6.54 -1.73 -23.51
C MET A 32 -7.35 -3.02 -23.54
N LEU A 33 -8.49 -3.03 -22.86
CA LEU A 33 -9.37 -4.21 -22.82
C LEU A 33 -9.94 -4.56 -24.20
N LYS A 34 -10.26 -3.53 -25.01
CA LYS A 34 -10.74 -3.71 -26.39
C LYS A 34 -9.66 -4.18 -27.38
N ASN A 35 -8.37 -4.12 -27.03
CA ASN A 35 -7.28 -4.54 -27.90
C ASN A 35 -6.78 -5.96 -27.53
N PRO A 36 -7.10 -6.99 -28.33
CA PRO A 36 -6.72 -8.38 -28.04
C PRO A 36 -5.20 -8.59 -27.93
N SER A 37 -4.41 -7.78 -28.63
CA SER A 37 -2.93 -7.84 -28.60
C SER A 37 -2.35 -7.48 -27.24
N ILE A 38 -3.10 -6.75 -26.42
CA ILE A 38 -2.71 -6.33 -25.06
C ILE A 38 -3.50 -7.14 -24.03
N SER A 39 -4.82 -7.20 -24.16
CA SER A 39 -5.71 -7.77 -23.14
C SER A 39 -5.44 -9.26 -22.88
N SER A 40 -5.04 -10.02 -23.90
CA SER A 40 -4.65 -11.44 -23.78
C SER A 40 -3.43 -11.69 -22.89
N HIS A 41 -2.62 -10.65 -22.61
CA HIS A 41 -1.40 -10.76 -21.82
C HIS A 41 -1.58 -10.20 -20.40
N LEU A 42 -2.74 -9.64 -20.06
CA LEU A 42 -2.98 -9.05 -18.74
C LEU A 42 -3.25 -10.12 -17.69
N TYR A 43 -2.63 -9.99 -16.53
CA TYR A 43 -2.85 -10.85 -15.38
C TYR A 43 -3.83 -10.21 -14.39
N PHE A 44 -4.87 -10.96 -14.00
CA PHE A 44 -5.89 -10.52 -13.02
C PHE A 44 -6.09 -11.56 -11.89
N GLY A 45 -5.20 -12.55 -11.80
CA GLY A 45 -5.33 -13.66 -10.87
C GLY A 45 -4.86 -13.33 -9.45
N PRO A 46 -4.85 -14.36 -8.58
CA PRO A 46 -4.31 -14.28 -7.22
C PRO A 46 -2.84 -13.84 -7.20
N GLY A 47 -2.30 -13.49 -6.03
CA GLY A 47 -0.84 -13.36 -5.93
C GLY A 47 -0.15 -14.69 -6.25
N ILE A 48 1.03 -14.67 -6.85
CA ILE A 48 1.81 -15.90 -7.12
C ILE A 48 3.01 -15.90 -6.18
N LEU A 49 3.18 -16.97 -5.41
CA LEU A 49 4.40 -17.10 -4.63
C LEU A 49 5.52 -17.61 -5.53
N SER A 50 6.57 -16.80 -5.64
CA SER A 50 7.78 -17.14 -6.39
C SER A 50 9.01 -16.98 -5.51
N LYS A 51 10.06 -17.76 -5.79
CA LYS A 51 11.37 -17.62 -5.13
C LYS A 51 12.09 -16.33 -5.53
N SER A 52 11.80 -15.83 -6.73
CA SER A 52 12.31 -14.58 -7.26
C SER A 52 11.14 -13.69 -7.64
N CYS A 53 11.00 -12.54 -6.97
CA CYS A 53 9.97 -11.55 -7.27
C CYS A 53 10.41 -10.74 -8.51
N GLU A 54 9.94 -11.14 -9.69
CA GLU A 54 10.15 -10.45 -10.96
C GLU A 54 8.89 -9.71 -11.43
N GLU A 55 7.72 -10.24 -11.10
CA GLU A 55 6.42 -9.71 -11.50
C GLU A 55 5.69 -9.05 -10.32
N LEU A 56 4.85 -8.06 -10.64
CA LEU A 56 4.14 -7.30 -9.60
C LEU A 56 3.16 -8.17 -8.81
N TRP A 57 2.56 -9.18 -9.46
CA TRP A 57 1.68 -10.14 -8.81
C TRP A 57 2.39 -11.14 -7.90
N GLU A 58 3.72 -11.11 -7.83
CA GLU A 58 4.50 -11.89 -6.87
C GLU A 58 4.77 -11.11 -5.57
N GLY A 59 4.40 -9.82 -5.52
CA GLY A 59 4.56 -8.96 -4.36
C GLY A 59 3.38 -8.98 -3.38
N ASP A 60 3.67 -8.69 -2.11
CA ASP A 60 2.69 -8.63 -1.01
C ASP A 60 1.56 -7.62 -1.31
N LEU A 61 1.88 -6.48 -1.93
CA LEU A 61 0.88 -5.47 -2.25
C LEU A 61 -0.21 -6.00 -3.20
N TRP A 62 0.15 -6.84 -4.17
CA TRP A 62 -0.83 -7.47 -5.06
C TRP A 62 -1.65 -8.51 -4.29
N ALA A 63 -0.98 -9.39 -3.56
CA ALA A 63 -1.60 -10.54 -2.92
C ALA A 63 -2.53 -10.15 -1.76
N GLU A 64 -2.16 -9.16 -0.94
CA GLU A 64 -2.89 -8.77 0.27
C GLU A 64 -3.97 -7.71 0.01
N SER A 65 -3.89 -6.99 -1.10
CA SER A 65 -4.82 -5.90 -1.41
C SER A 65 -6.17 -6.41 -1.95
N PRO A 66 -7.30 -6.00 -1.36
CA PRO A 66 -8.61 -6.25 -1.93
C PRO A 66 -8.82 -5.70 -3.35
N LEU A 67 -8.07 -4.66 -3.73
CA LEU A 67 -8.18 -4.00 -5.04
C LEU A 67 -7.52 -4.76 -6.19
N PHE A 68 -6.61 -5.72 -5.91
CA PHE A 68 -5.77 -6.32 -6.95
C PHE A 68 -5.90 -7.84 -7.00
N GLY A 69 -5.36 -8.54 -6.01
CA GLY A 69 -5.37 -9.99 -5.97
C GLY A 69 -6.73 -10.58 -5.62
N GLN A 70 -6.71 -11.89 -5.38
CA GLN A 70 -7.87 -12.61 -4.87
C GLN A 70 -8.08 -12.25 -3.40
N SER A 71 -9.22 -11.63 -3.11
CA SER A 71 -9.56 -11.10 -1.80
C SER A 71 -10.47 -12.00 -0.98
N ASN A 72 -11.09 -13.00 -1.62
CA ASN A 72 -12.05 -13.91 -1.03
C ASN A 72 -11.78 -15.35 -1.52
N LEU A 73 -12.07 -16.33 -0.67
CA LEU A 73 -12.01 -17.74 -1.00
C LEU A 73 -13.16 -18.50 -0.34
N ILE A 74 -13.93 -19.22 -1.15
CA ILE A 74 -15.01 -20.10 -0.68
C ILE A 74 -14.45 -21.50 -0.45
N THR A 75 -14.72 -22.05 0.72
CA THR A 75 -14.34 -23.40 1.16
C THR A 75 -15.59 -24.17 1.62
N MET A 76 -15.43 -25.44 2.01
CA MET A 76 -16.54 -26.19 2.62
C MET A 76 -17.00 -25.60 3.96
N GLN A 77 -16.13 -24.89 4.66
CA GLN A 77 -16.39 -24.31 5.98
C GLN A 77 -17.00 -22.90 5.91
N GLY A 78 -16.90 -22.21 4.77
CA GLY A 78 -17.40 -20.85 4.60
C GLY A 78 -16.58 -20.00 3.62
N SER A 79 -16.89 -18.70 3.60
CA SER A 79 -16.34 -17.71 2.65
C SER A 79 -15.34 -16.76 3.32
N PHE A 80 -14.06 -17.06 3.24
CA PHE A 80 -13.01 -16.34 3.96
C PHE A 80 -12.45 -15.17 3.15
N ASN A 81 -12.17 -14.05 3.81
CA ASN A 81 -11.59 -12.85 3.20
C ASN A 81 -10.17 -12.59 3.69
N CYS A 82 -9.39 -11.87 2.88
CA CYS A 82 -8.11 -11.33 3.31
C CYS A 82 -8.30 -10.38 4.50
N GLY A 83 -7.51 -10.60 5.54
CA GLY A 83 -7.53 -9.88 6.81
C GLY A 83 -8.38 -10.50 7.90
N ASP A 84 -9.20 -11.52 7.60
CA ASP A 84 -9.98 -12.24 8.61
C ASP A 84 -9.06 -12.94 9.61
N PHE A 85 -9.45 -12.90 10.89
CA PHE A 85 -8.83 -13.76 11.90
C PHE A 85 -9.56 -15.09 11.96
N VAL A 86 -8.79 -16.18 12.04
CA VAL A 86 -9.33 -17.53 11.89
C VAL A 86 -8.67 -18.53 12.83
N LYS A 87 -9.41 -19.58 13.16
CA LYS A 87 -8.84 -20.86 13.61
C LYS A 87 -8.48 -21.71 12.40
N TYR A 88 -7.37 -22.43 12.49
CA TYR A 88 -6.95 -23.38 11.46
C TYR A 88 -6.23 -24.58 12.06
N TYR A 89 -6.18 -25.68 11.32
CA TYR A 89 -5.34 -26.83 11.64
C TYR A 89 -3.90 -26.59 11.15
N SER A 90 -2.94 -26.68 12.06
CA SER A 90 -1.52 -26.68 11.73
C SER A 90 -1.10 -27.97 11.01
N VAL A 91 0.15 -28.03 10.54
CA VAL A 91 0.74 -29.25 9.95
C VAL A 91 0.72 -30.42 10.94
N THR A 92 0.84 -30.13 12.24
CA THR A 92 0.77 -31.13 13.32
C THR A 92 -0.66 -31.41 13.78
N LYS A 93 -1.68 -30.91 13.06
CA LYS A 93 -3.12 -31.03 13.36
C LYS A 93 -3.55 -30.43 14.70
N THR A 94 -2.76 -29.51 15.24
CA THR A 94 -3.16 -28.68 16.38
C THR A 94 -4.01 -27.51 15.90
N VAL A 95 -4.97 -27.09 16.71
CA VAL A 95 -5.77 -25.89 16.41
C VAL A 95 -4.96 -24.66 16.77
N GLU A 96 -4.68 -23.83 15.77
CA GLU A 96 -3.95 -22.58 15.92
C GLU A 96 -4.81 -21.38 15.51
N VAL A 97 -4.32 -20.19 15.85
CA VAL A 97 -4.99 -18.92 15.56
C VAL A 97 -4.07 -18.08 14.68
N GLY A 98 -4.66 -17.42 13.69
CA GLY A 98 -3.93 -16.59 12.76
C GLY A 98 -4.83 -15.58 12.07
N ARG A 99 -4.20 -14.77 11.22
CA ARG A 99 -4.86 -13.83 10.33
C ARG A 99 -4.58 -14.21 8.89
N ILE A 100 -5.61 -14.31 8.06
CA ILE A 100 -5.45 -14.47 6.62
C ILE A 100 -4.79 -13.20 6.07
N ARG A 101 -3.61 -13.33 5.46
CA ARG A 101 -2.94 -12.23 4.78
C ARG A 101 -3.34 -12.19 3.32
N SER A 102 -3.32 -13.34 2.65
CA SER A 102 -3.65 -13.41 1.24
C SER A 102 -3.96 -14.83 0.80
N PHE A 103 -4.63 -14.94 -0.34
CA PHE A 103 -4.75 -16.18 -1.11
C PHE A 103 -3.77 -16.11 -2.28
N VAL A 104 -2.87 -17.08 -2.36
CA VAL A 104 -1.77 -17.09 -3.33
C VAL A 104 -1.69 -18.41 -4.07
N ILE A 105 -1.17 -18.40 -5.28
CA ILE A 105 -0.86 -19.60 -6.04
C ILE A 105 0.55 -20.07 -5.65
N VAL A 106 0.65 -21.33 -5.20
CA VAL A 106 1.90 -22.06 -4.96
C VAL A 106 1.80 -23.36 -5.75
N ASP A 107 2.77 -23.64 -6.62
CA ASP A 107 2.80 -24.86 -7.45
C ASP A 107 1.44 -25.16 -8.15
N LYS A 108 0.85 -24.12 -8.75
CA LYS A 108 -0.45 -24.15 -9.46
C LYS A 108 -1.68 -24.43 -8.57
N LYS A 109 -1.54 -24.41 -7.24
CA LYS A 109 -2.63 -24.57 -6.28
C LYS A 109 -2.86 -23.29 -5.50
N VAL A 110 -4.12 -22.99 -5.20
CA VAL A 110 -4.47 -21.87 -4.32
C VAL A 110 -4.19 -22.28 -2.88
N MET A 111 -3.41 -21.47 -2.19
CA MET A 111 -3.00 -21.64 -0.81
C MET A 111 -3.34 -20.39 0.01
N THR A 112 -3.47 -20.55 1.31
CA THR A 112 -3.77 -19.44 2.23
C THR A 112 -2.51 -19.05 2.99
N ARG A 113 -2.06 -17.80 2.84
CA ARG A 113 -1.00 -17.22 3.66
C ARG A 113 -1.59 -16.73 4.97
N ILE A 114 -1.02 -17.20 6.08
CA ILE A 114 -1.48 -16.87 7.44
C ILE A 114 -0.37 -16.13 8.18
N GLN A 115 -0.72 -15.00 8.79
CA GLN A 115 0.08 -14.38 9.84
C GLN A 115 -0.30 -15.01 11.18
N ARG A 116 0.64 -15.68 11.82
CA ARG A 116 0.38 -16.45 13.04
C ARG A 116 0.17 -15.55 14.26
N LEU A 117 -0.63 -16.05 15.21
CA LEU A 117 -0.84 -15.44 16.51
C LEU A 117 -0.39 -16.43 17.59
N PHE A 118 0.69 -16.10 18.30
CA PHE A 118 1.25 -16.97 19.34
C PHE A 118 0.62 -16.69 20.70
N SER A 119 0.41 -17.76 21.48
CA SER A 119 0.21 -17.67 22.93
C SER A 119 1.56 -17.44 23.63
N TYR A 120 1.51 -17.18 24.93
CA TYR A 120 2.71 -17.03 25.75
C TYR A 120 3.61 -18.27 25.76
N ASP A 121 3.04 -19.47 25.73
CA ASP A 121 3.84 -20.71 25.76
C ASP A 121 4.59 -20.95 24.45
N GLN A 122 4.19 -20.29 23.36
CA GLN A 122 4.80 -20.43 22.04
C GLN A 122 5.94 -19.43 21.80
N ILE A 123 6.13 -18.42 22.66
CA ILE A 123 7.22 -17.46 22.50
C ILE A 123 8.56 -18.04 23.00
N PRO A 124 9.70 -17.59 22.45
CA PRO A 124 11.03 -18.02 22.93
C PRO A 124 11.20 -17.84 24.45
N GLN A 125 11.74 -18.87 25.12
CA GLN A 125 11.87 -18.91 26.58
C GLN A 125 12.62 -17.72 27.17
N TYR A 126 13.63 -17.19 26.49
CA TYR A 126 14.37 -16.02 26.99
C TYR A 126 13.55 -14.72 27.02
N LEU A 127 12.39 -14.68 26.35
CA LEU A 127 11.44 -13.57 26.43
C LEU A 127 10.46 -13.73 27.60
N HIS A 128 10.43 -14.89 28.26
CA HIS A 128 9.62 -15.13 29.44
C HIS A 128 10.17 -14.29 30.59
N SER A 129 9.41 -13.29 31.02
CA SER A 129 9.81 -12.40 32.10
C SER A 129 8.56 -11.85 32.78
N LYS A 130 8.70 -11.37 34.04
CA LYS A 130 7.59 -10.73 34.76
C LYS A 130 6.93 -9.58 33.98
N LYS A 131 7.66 -8.92 33.09
CA LYS A 131 7.16 -7.83 32.23
C LYS A 131 6.36 -8.32 31.01
N ASN A 132 6.52 -9.60 30.64
CA ASN A 132 5.90 -10.21 29.46
C ASN A 132 4.86 -11.27 29.81
N ILE A 133 4.64 -11.56 31.09
CA ILE A 133 3.53 -12.41 31.54
C ILE A 133 2.23 -11.84 30.96
N PRO A 134 1.37 -12.67 30.34
CA PRO A 134 0.16 -12.21 29.72
C PRO A 134 -0.82 -11.72 30.79
N CYS A 135 -1.54 -10.64 30.52
CA CYS A 135 -2.57 -10.12 31.41
C CYS A 135 -3.82 -11.03 31.43
N SER A 136 -3.97 -11.91 30.44
CA SER A 136 -5.09 -12.82 30.28
C SER A 136 -4.70 -14.01 29.40
N PRO A 137 -5.27 -15.22 29.60
CA PRO A 137 -5.09 -16.35 28.68
C PRO A 137 -5.61 -16.06 27.26
N LYS A 138 -6.40 -15.00 27.06
CA LYS A 138 -6.86 -14.53 25.75
C LYS A 138 -5.84 -13.66 25.01
N GLU A 139 -4.76 -13.25 25.66
CA GLU A 139 -3.72 -12.45 25.01
C GLU A 139 -2.98 -13.29 23.97
N ARG A 140 -2.75 -12.70 22.80
CA ARG A 140 -1.97 -13.28 21.69
C ARG A 140 -0.95 -12.26 21.20
N TYR A 141 0.14 -12.77 20.63
CA TYR A 141 1.20 -11.97 20.02
C TYR A 141 1.11 -12.09 18.50
N LEU A 142 1.00 -10.96 17.80
CA LEU A 142 1.05 -10.94 16.35
C LEU A 142 2.48 -11.24 15.90
N VAL A 143 2.68 -12.30 15.13
CA VAL A 143 4.01 -12.72 14.73
C VAL A 143 4.38 -12.09 13.38
N GLU A 144 5.57 -11.53 13.30
CA GLU A 144 6.19 -11.06 12.06
C GLU A 144 7.46 -11.86 11.79
N GLU A 145 7.35 -12.73 10.78
CA GLU A 145 8.35 -13.71 10.41
C GLU A 145 8.94 -13.37 9.05
N SER A 146 10.19 -13.74 8.84
CA SER A 146 10.82 -13.61 7.53
C SER A 146 10.27 -14.62 6.52
N GLU A 147 9.91 -15.81 7.00
CA GLU A 147 9.34 -16.87 6.16
C GLU A 147 7.81 -16.81 6.15
N LEU A 148 7.23 -17.10 4.99
CA LEU A 148 5.78 -17.11 4.83
C LEU A 148 5.21 -18.39 5.39
N PHE A 149 4.22 -18.26 6.27
CA PHE A 149 3.46 -19.40 6.76
C PHE A 149 2.22 -19.62 5.90
N ILE A 150 2.15 -20.79 5.27
CA ILE A 150 1.16 -21.11 4.24
C ILE A 150 0.48 -22.43 4.58
N ILE A 151 -0.84 -22.46 4.45
CA ILE A 151 -1.66 -23.64 4.69
C ILE A 151 -2.57 -23.93 3.50
N ASP A 152 -3.00 -25.18 3.41
CA ASP A 152 -4.09 -25.55 2.50
C ASP A 152 -5.40 -24.88 2.97
N PRO A 153 -6.22 -24.32 2.05
CA PRO A 153 -7.49 -23.70 2.41
C PRO A 153 -8.45 -24.62 3.18
N SER A 154 -8.36 -25.94 2.97
CA SER A 154 -9.18 -26.93 3.68
C SER A 154 -8.90 -26.99 5.18
N SER A 155 -7.74 -26.48 5.63
CA SER A 155 -7.36 -26.38 7.04
C SER A 155 -8.06 -25.24 7.80
N LEU A 156 -8.75 -24.32 7.10
CA LEU A 156 -9.51 -23.24 7.73
C LEU A 156 -10.74 -23.80 8.46
N ILE A 157 -11.00 -23.31 9.68
CA ILE A 157 -12.06 -23.83 10.55
C ILE A 157 -13.19 -22.82 10.68
N CYS A 158 -12.93 -21.65 11.27
CA CYS A 158 -13.92 -20.61 11.52
C CYS A 158 -13.27 -19.25 11.80
N TYR A 159 -14.07 -18.19 11.76
CA TYR A 159 -13.65 -16.83 12.10
C TYR A 159 -13.47 -16.62 13.61
N LEU A 160 -12.70 -15.59 13.94
CA LEU A 160 -12.47 -15.10 15.29
C LEU A 160 -12.61 -13.59 15.34
N ASN A 161 -13.15 -13.10 16.44
CA ASN A 161 -13.13 -11.69 16.79
C ASN A 161 -11.87 -11.40 17.61
N VAL A 162 -10.81 -10.97 16.93
CA VAL A 162 -9.54 -10.59 17.57
C VAL A 162 -9.45 -9.08 17.69
N TRP A 163 -9.31 -8.59 18.92
CA TRP A 163 -9.11 -7.16 19.18
C TRP A 163 -7.64 -6.77 19.07
N LEU A 164 -7.31 -5.92 18.10
CA LEU A 164 -6.02 -5.24 18.04
C LEU A 164 -6.08 -3.97 18.89
N GLN A 165 -5.27 -3.86 19.95
CA GLN A 165 -5.40 -2.78 20.93
C GLN A 165 -5.02 -1.37 20.42
N ASP A 166 -4.47 -1.26 19.21
CA ASP A 166 -4.33 0.04 18.53
C ASP A 166 -5.62 0.50 17.84
N GLN A 167 -6.71 -0.26 17.95
CA GLN A 167 -8.03 0.01 17.39
C GLN A 167 -9.13 -0.06 18.47
N PRO A 168 -10.32 0.51 18.20
CA PRO A 168 -11.48 0.35 19.09
C PRO A 168 -11.80 -1.12 19.34
N ALA A 169 -12.23 -1.42 20.57
CA ALA A 169 -12.61 -2.79 20.94
C ALA A 169 -13.90 -3.22 20.22
N PRO A 170 -13.95 -4.44 19.65
CA PRO A 170 -15.19 -4.99 19.12
C PRO A 170 -16.12 -5.42 20.28
N PRO A 171 -17.44 -5.57 20.03
CA PRO A 171 -18.41 -5.96 21.06
C PRO A 171 -18.13 -7.32 21.70
N ILE A 172 -17.59 -8.26 20.92
CA ILE A 172 -17.25 -9.62 21.35
C ILE A 172 -15.76 -9.84 21.05
N VAL A 173 -15.02 -10.36 22.03
CA VAL A 173 -13.56 -10.57 21.95
C VAL A 173 -13.22 -12.01 22.29
N ASP A 174 -12.78 -12.76 21.28
CA ASP A 174 -12.22 -14.10 21.44
C ASP A 174 -10.78 -14.01 21.96
N PHE A 175 -9.96 -13.19 21.31
CA PHE A 175 -8.57 -12.92 21.66
C PHE A 175 -8.25 -11.43 21.51
N PHE A 176 -7.16 -10.98 22.13
CA PHE A 176 -6.67 -9.62 21.90
C PHE A 176 -5.15 -9.61 21.74
N VAL A 177 -4.65 -8.59 21.04
CA VAL A 177 -3.23 -8.44 20.71
C VAL A 177 -2.72 -7.09 21.21
N THR A 178 -1.67 -7.14 22.02
CA THR A 178 -1.03 -5.96 22.65
C THR A 178 0.35 -5.65 22.05
N LYS A 179 1.04 -6.69 21.57
CA LYS A 179 2.43 -6.65 21.11
C LYS A 179 2.60 -7.46 19.83
N ILE A 180 3.63 -7.07 19.09
CA ILE A 180 4.12 -7.77 17.91
C ILE A 180 5.42 -8.48 18.32
N LEU A 181 5.50 -9.76 18.00
CA LEU A 181 6.71 -10.57 18.11
C LEU A 181 7.40 -10.56 16.74
N TYR A 182 8.58 -9.95 16.63
CA TYR A 182 9.31 -9.83 15.37
C TYR A 182 10.75 -10.30 15.52
N TYR A 183 11.33 -10.82 14.44
CA TYR A 183 12.71 -11.28 14.41
C TYR A 183 13.63 -10.19 13.82
N TYR A 184 14.66 -9.80 14.56
CA TYR A 184 15.60 -8.78 14.11
C TYR A 184 17.00 -9.00 14.72
N ASN A 185 18.05 -8.89 13.89
CA ASN A 185 19.44 -9.13 14.26
C ASN A 185 19.66 -10.45 15.05
N GLY A 186 19.11 -11.54 14.51
CA GLY A 186 19.31 -12.87 15.08
C GLY A 186 18.46 -13.19 16.32
N ARG A 187 17.56 -12.28 16.74
CA ARG A 187 16.78 -12.44 17.97
C ARG A 187 15.34 -11.99 17.80
N TRP A 188 14.41 -12.73 18.40
CA TRP A 188 13.05 -12.28 18.60
C TRP A 188 12.99 -11.15 19.62
N LYS A 189 12.17 -10.15 19.33
CA LYS A 189 11.89 -8.99 20.17
C LYS A 189 10.40 -8.67 20.18
N PHE A 190 9.98 -7.88 21.17
CA PHE A 190 8.65 -7.30 21.20
C PHE A 190 8.68 -5.84 20.76
N ARG A 191 7.62 -5.42 20.07
CA ARG A 191 7.28 -4.01 19.90
C ARG A 191 5.78 -3.79 20.11
N PRO A 192 5.35 -2.57 20.48
CA PRO A 192 3.94 -2.26 20.66
C PRO A 192 3.11 -2.48 19.38
N ILE A 193 1.85 -2.90 19.53
CA ILE A 193 0.95 -3.19 18.38
C ILE A 193 0.72 -1.98 17.47
N LYS A 194 0.81 -0.74 17.98
CA LYS A 194 0.74 0.48 17.16
C LYS A 194 1.81 0.59 16.06
N LEU A 195 2.91 -0.15 16.19
CA LEU A 195 4.01 -0.23 15.21
C LEU A 195 3.82 -1.39 14.22
N ARG A 196 2.58 -1.76 13.89
CA ARG A 196 2.28 -2.72 12.81
C ARG A 196 2.05 -2.02 11.49
N HIS A 197 2.30 -2.75 10.41
CA HIS A 197 1.67 -2.43 9.13
C HIS A 197 0.20 -2.85 9.20
N GLN A 198 -0.70 -1.90 8.94
CA GLN A 198 -2.12 -2.22 8.81
C GLN A 198 -2.32 -3.02 7.53
N HIS A 199 -3.08 -4.11 7.64
CA HIS A 199 -3.41 -4.91 6.48
C HIS A 199 -4.33 -4.11 5.55
N PRO A 200 -4.20 -4.20 4.22
CA PRO A 200 -4.98 -3.37 3.29
C PRO A 200 -6.50 -3.46 3.50
N SER A 201 -7.01 -4.63 3.89
CA SER A 201 -8.45 -4.82 4.19
C SER A 201 -8.98 -4.03 5.38
N GLU A 202 -8.11 -3.47 6.23
CA GLU A 202 -8.54 -2.61 7.34
C GLU A 202 -8.91 -1.19 6.89
N ARG A 203 -8.48 -0.78 5.70
CA ARG A 203 -8.71 0.57 5.16
C ARG A 203 -9.52 0.57 3.87
N ILE A 204 -9.49 -0.55 3.15
CA ILE A 204 -10.09 -0.68 1.82
C ILE A 204 -11.35 -1.52 1.95
N SER A 205 -12.49 -0.92 1.59
CA SER A 205 -13.75 -1.62 1.39
C SER A 205 -14.09 -1.62 -0.10
N VAL A 206 -14.28 -2.80 -0.68
CA VAL A 206 -14.57 -2.98 -2.10
C VAL A 206 -16.02 -3.44 -2.25
N LYS A 207 -16.74 -2.84 -3.20
CA LYS A 207 -18.09 -3.27 -3.55
C LYS A 207 -18.01 -4.45 -4.53
N PRO A 208 -18.66 -5.59 -4.23
CA PRO A 208 -18.76 -6.66 -5.20
C PRO A 208 -19.67 -6.26 -6.37
N PRO A 209 -19.51 -6.88 -7.56
CA PRO A 209 -20.48 -6.71 -8.63
C PRO A 209 -21.86 -7.23 -8.20
N ALA A 210 -22.92 -6.65 -8.77
CA ALA A 210 -24.30 -7.08 -8.52
C ALA A 210 -24.56 -8.52 -9.02
N ASP A 211 -23.96 -8.88 -10.15
CA ASP A 211 -23.94 -10.24 -10.67
C ASP A 211 -22.59 -10.90 -10.35
N LEU A 212 -22.62 -11.97 -9.57
CA LEU A 212 -21.42 -12.73 -9.17
C LEU A 212 -20.78 -13.50 -10.32
N ASN A 213 -21.50 -13.71 -11.43
CA ASN A 213 -20.96 -14.38 -12.62
C ASN A 213 -20.29 -13.42 -13.61
N MET A 214 -20.38 -12.11 -13.36
CA MET A 214 -19.80 -11.09 -14.22
C MET A 214 -18.25 -11.20 -14.23
N PRO A 215 -17.59 -11.14 -15.40
CA PRO A 215 -16.14 -11.08 -15.45
C PRO A 215 -15.60 -9.87 -14.67
N ILE A 216 -14.60 -10.10 -13.82
CA ILE A 216 -14.00 -9.07 -12.97
C ILE A 216 -12.58 -8.78 -13.44
N PHE A 217 -12.28 -7.50 -13.69
CA PHE A 217 -10.93 -7.03 -14.01
C PHE A 217 -10.47 -6.01 -12.98
N LYS A 218 -9.45 -6.39 -12.20
CA LYS A 218 -8.83 -5.58 -11.15
C LYS A 218 -7.52 -4.95 -11.63
N PHE A 219 -7.50 -3.63 -11.82
CA PHE A 219 -6.35 -2.90 -12.35
C PHE A 219 -5.39 -2.41 -11.26
N TYR A 220 -4.13 -2.80 -11.39
CA TYR A 220 -3.01 -2.27 -10.61
C TYR A 220 -2.43 -1.07 -11.36
N LEU A 221 -2.49 0.13 -10.76
CA LEU A 221 -1.94 1.33 -11.36
C LEU A 221 -0.57 1.67 -10.74
N ASP A 222 0.43 1.88 -11.59
CA ASP A 222 1.75 2.42 -11.23
C ASP A 222 1.89 3.81 -11.85
N LEU A 223 1.90 4.83 -11.01
CA LEU A 223 2.01 6.23 -11.42
C LEU A 223 3.46 6.68 -11.30
N TYR A 224 3.99 7.31 -12.33
CA TYR A 224 5.30 7.95 -12.29
C TYR A 224 5.18 9.46 -12.46
N TYR A 225 5.89 10.21 -11.61
CA TYR A 225 5.99 11.67 -11.70
C TYR A 225 7.45 12.10 -11.79
N ASP A 226 7.73 13.00 -12.75
CA ASP A 226 9.05 13.58 -12.93
C ASP A 226 8.98 15.06 -13.32
N ASP A 227 9.92 15.85 -12.79
CA ASP A 227 10.11 17.24 -13.17
C ASP A 227 11.31 17.34 -14.12
N PHE A 228 11.09 17.82 -15.33
CA PHE A 228 12.13 17.91 -16.36
C PHE A 228 12.26 19.31 -16.94
N GLY A 229 13.48 19.68 -17.30
CA GLY A 229 13.78 20.90 -18.05
C GLY A 229 13.51 20.69 -19.54
N THR A 230 12.72 21.55 -20.16
CA THR A 230 12.40 21.47 -21.60
C THR A 230 13.58 21.77 -22.50
N PHE A 231 14.45 22.70 -22.08
CA PHE A 231 15.70 23.05 -22.74
C PHE A 231 16.86 23.05 -21.74
N ARG A 232 18.09 22.82 -22.23
CA ARG A 232 19.32 22.70 -21.42
C ARG A 232 19.55 23.86 -20.42
N ASN A 233 19.02 25.05 -20.70
CA ASN A 233 19.22 26.28 -19.91
C ASN A 233 17.91 26.90 -19.37
N THR A 234 16.84 26.11 -19.23
CA THR A 234 15.54 26.65 -18.76
C THR A 234 15.50 26.73 -17.24
N TYR A 235 15.14 27.89 -16.68
CA TYR A 235 14.99 28.10 -15.23
C TYR A 235 13.70 27.50 -14.64
N HIS A 236 12.79 27.03 -15.49
CA HIS A 236 11.47 26.54 -15.09
C HIS A 236 11.30 25.09 -15.57
N SER A 237 10.86 24.20 -14.67
CA SER A 237 10.59 22.80 -14.98
C SER A 237 9.14 22.60 -15.45
N LEU A 238 8.94 21.62 -16.33
CA LEU A 238 7.65 20.99 -16.57
C LEU A 238 7.56 19.72 -15.75
N GLY A 239 6.35 19.37 -15.30
CA GLY A 239 6.09 18.06 -14.70
C GLY A 239 5.50 17.11 -15.73
N GLY A 240 5.93 15.85 -15.73
CA GLY A 240 5.34 14.76 -16.50
C GLY A 240 4.64 13.78 -15.56
N VAL A 241 3.39 13.45 -15.87
CA VAL A 241 2.62 12.42 -15.15
C VAL A 241 2.37 11.26 -16.09
N TYR A 242 2.89 10.10 -15.72
CA TYR A 242 2.86 8.88 -16.52
C TYR A 242 2.19 7.75 -15.75
N LEU A 243 1.55 6.84 -16.48
CA LEU A 243 0.87 5.68 -15.96
C LEU A 243 1.39 4.42 -16.64
N GLN A 244 1.66 3.41 -15.84
CA GLN A 244 1.85 2.05 -16.28
C GLN A 244 0.81 1.14 -15.63
N ILE A 245 0.35 0.13 -16.38
CA ILE A 245 -0.58 -0.88 -15.86
C ILE A 245 0.21 -2.08 -15.36
N GLY A 246 0.12 -2.33 -14.05
CA GLY A 246 0.86 -3.39 -13.37
C GLY A 246 0.42 -4.80 -13.74
N ASN A 247 -0.77 -4.95 -14.32
CA ASN A 247 -1.28 -6.23 -14.83
C ASN A 247 -0.52 -6.74 -16.06
N MET A 248 0.29 -5.90 -16.72
CA MET A 248 1.14 -6.35 -17.80
C MET A 248 2.37 -7.10 -17.27
N PRO A 249 2.82 -8.18 -17.93
CA PRO A 249 4.09 -8.82 -17.62
C PRO A 249 5.25 -7.84 -17.77
N ARG A 250 6.31 -8.07 -17.01
CA ARG A 250 7.54 -7.28 -16.97
C ARG A 250 8.09 -6.97 -18.35
N GLN A 251 8.04 -7.93 -19.27
CA GLN A 251 8.51 -7.73 -20.64
C GLN A 251 7.72 -6.65 -21.38
N LEU A 252 6.39 -6.60 -21.20
CA LEU A 252 5.55 -5.56 -21.79
C LEU A 252 5.70 -4.24 -21.04
N ARG A 253 5.79 -4.25 -19.70
CA ARG A 253 6.04 -3.06 -18.89
C ARG A 253 7.34 -2.34 -19.26
N LYS A 254 8.38 -3.07 -19.68
CA LYS A 254 9.64 -2.46 -20.15
C LYS A 254 9.54 -1.73 -21.49
N GLN A 255 8.46 -1.90 -22.25
CA GLN A 255 8.32 -1.27 -23.57
C GLN A 255 7.78 0.15 -23.44
N LEU A 256 8.43 1.12 -24.08
CA LEU A 256 8.01 2.54 -24.06
C LEU A 256 6.56 2.75 -24.51
N ARG A 257 6.09 1.95 -25.49
CA ARG A 257 4.70 2.00 -25.97
C ARG A 257 3.63 1.67 -24.91
N ASN A 258 4.04 1.06 -23.80
CA ASN A 258 3.17 0.70 -22.67
C ASN A 258 3.35 1.63 -21.47
N HIS A 259 3.97 2.80 -21.68
CA HIS A 259 3.99 3.91 -20.74
C HIS A 259 3.02 4.97 -21.25
N PHE A 260 1.93 5.18 -20.53
CA PHE A 260 0.86 6.08 -20.91
C PHE A 260 1.10 7.46 -20.29
N ILE A 261 0.85 8.51 -21.05
CA ILE A 261 0.92 9.88 -20.52
C ILE A 261 -0.47 10.22 -19.98
N ILE A 262 -0.54 10.63 -18.71
CA ILE A 262 -1.77 11.19 -18.11
C ILE A 262 -1.85 12.69 -18.40
N GLY A 263 -0.71 13.36 -18.41
CA GLY A 263 -0.58 14.71 -18.94
C GLY A 263 0.68 15.41 -18.45
N LEU A 264 0.78 16.69 -18.79
CA LEU A 264 1.93 17.53 -18.48
C LEU A 264 1.50 18.68 -17.58
N VAL A 265 2.25 18.87 -16.49
CA VAL A 265 2.12 20.01 -15.59
C VAL A 265 2.90 21.19 -16.20
N PRO A 266 2.22 22.30 -16.54
CA PRO A 266 2.85 23.47 -17.16
C PRO A 266 3.77 24.19 -16.17
N PHE A 267 4.62 25.08 -16.70
CA PHE A 267 5.50 25.92 -15.87
C PHE A 267 4.69 26.68 -14.81
N GLY A 268 5.16 26.64 -13.57
CA GLY A 268 4.49 27.25 -12.42
C GLY A 268 3.18 26.57 -12.00
N GLY A 269 2.72 25.53 -12.70
CA GLY A 269 1.61 24.69 -12.30
C GLY A 269 1.98 23.78 -11.13
N ASN A 270 0.97 23.41 -10.32
CA ASN A 270 1.15 22.51 -9.18
C ASN A 270 0.59 21.11 -9.50
N LEU A 271 1.37 20.05 -9.21
CA LEU A 271 0.93 18.66 -9.37
C LEU A 271 -0.40 18.39 -8.66
N LYS A 272 -0.58 18.93 -7.45
CA LYS A 272 -1.80 18.79 -6.65
C LYS A 272 -3.03 19.30 -7.38
N ASP A 273 -2.92 20.38 -8.16
CA ASP A 273 -4.04 20.92 -8.91
C ASP A 273 -4.31 20.12 -10.18
N PHE A 274 -3.24 19.69 -10.86
CA PHE A 274 -3.31 18.87 -12.07
C PHE A 274 -3.94 17.49 -11.81
N ILE A 275 -3.49 16.79 -10.76
CA ILE A 275 -3.80 15.36 -10.55
C ILE A 275 -5.25 15.13 -10.07
N LYS A 276 -6.00 16.17 -9.68
CA LYS A 276 -7.36 16.04 -9.11
C LYS A 276 -8.30 15.21 -9.99
N ILE A 277 -8.24 15.39 -11.31
CA ILE A 277 -9.09 14.63 -12.23
C ILE A 277 -8.69 13.15 -12.26
N PHE A 278 -7.38 12.87 -12.31
CA PHE A 278 -6.86 11.51 -12.22
C PHE A 278 -7.32 10.83 -10.92
N ILE A 279 -7.15 11.51 -9.78
CA ILE A 279 -7.57 11.00 -8.48
C ILE A 279 -9.07 10.71 -8.46
N LYS A 280 -9.91 11.56 -9.06
CA LYS A 280 -11.36 11.30 -9.16
C LYS A 280 -11.65 10.01 -9.94
N GLU A 281 -10.96 9.77 -11.06
CA GLU A 281 -11.10 8.53 -11.83
C GLU A 281 -10.54 7.30 -11.09
N VAL A 282 -9.46 7.46 -10.31
CA VAL A 282 -8.97 6.40 -9.41
C VAL A 282 -10.02 6.04 -8.36
N HIS A 283 -10.66 7.01 -7.72
CA HIS A 283 -11.74 6.74 -6.75
C HIS A 283 -12.91 6.01 -7.40
N GLN A 284 -13.27 6.37 -8.64
CA GLN A 284 -14.29 5.65 -9.40
C GLN A 284 -13.86 4.20 -9.66
N LEU A 285 -12.60 3.97 -10.01
CA LEU A 285 -12.04 2.63 -10.21
C LEU A 285 -12.01 1.81 -8.91
N GLU A 286 -11.68 2.41 -7.78
CA GLU A 286 -11.68 1.76 -6.45
C GLU A 286 -13.09 1.31 -6.03
N GLN A 287 -14.11 2.09 -6.37
CA GLN A 287 -15.51 1.70 -6.14
C GLN A 287 -16.00 0.60 -7.09
N GLY A 288 -15.37 0.48 -8.26
CA GLY A 288 -15.76 -0.41 -9.32
C GLY A 288 -16.98 0.08 -10.11
N PHE A 289 -17.05 -0.30 -11.38
CA PHE A 289 -18.16 0.02 -12.27
C PHE A 289 -18.27 -0.98 -13.42
N VAL A 290 -19.45 -1.04 -14.04
CA VAL A 290 -19.68 -1.89 -15.22
C VAL A 290 -19.16 -1.19 -16.48
N MET A 291 -18.42 -1.93 -17.32
CA MET A 291 -17.96 -1.48 -18.62
C MET A 291 -18.26 -2.54 -19.67
N ASN A 292 -18.84 -2.15 -20.80
CA ASN A 292 -18.99 -3.03 -21.95
C ASN A 292 -17.66 -3.15 -22.72
N VAL A 293 -17.14 -4.37 -22.79
CA VAL A 293 -15.93 -4.74 -23.52
C VAL A 293 -16.32 -5.76 -24.59
N ASN A 294 -16.27 -5.35 -25.85
CA ASN A 294 -16.58 -6.20 -27.00
C ASN A 294 -17.93 -6.94 -26.89
N GLY A 295 -18.97 -6.26 -26.38
CA GLY A 295 -20.32 -6.83 -26.24
C GLY A 295 -20.56 -7.58 -24.94
N VAL A 296 -19.55 -7.72 -24.07
CA VAL A 296 -19.68 -8.35 -22.75
C VAL A 296 -19.57 -7.29 -21.67
N ASP A 297 -20.51 -7.29 -20.72
CA ASP A 297 -20.43 -6.42 -19.55
C ASP A 297 -19.47 -7.02 -18.52
N CYS A 298 -18.49 -6.21 -18.12
CA CYS A 298 -17.44 -6.60 -17.17
C CYS A 298 -17.43 -5.64 -15.98
N TRP A 299 -17.14 -6.17 -14.79
CA TRP A 299 -16.89 -5.37 -13.60
C TRP A 299 -15.43 -4.92 -13.59
N ILE A 300 -15.22 -3.61 -13.75
CA ILE A 300 -13.88 -3.01 -13.75
C ILE A 300 -13.67 -2.37 -12.39
N SER A 301 -12.63 -2.82 -11.69
CA SER A 301 -12.18 -2.21 -10.43
C SER A 301 -10.66 -2.16 -10.37
N GLY A 302 -10.09 -1.64 -9.29
CA GLY A 302 -8.66 -1.48 -9.14
C GLY A 302 -8.30 -0.24 -8.36
N GLY A 303 -7.06 0.21 -8.43
CA GLY A 303 -6.64 1.41 -7.72
C GLY A 303 -5.18 1.75 -7.89
N LEU A 304 -4.79 2.86 -7.27
CA LEU A 304 -3.42 3.31 -7.27
C LEU A 304 -2.60 2.46 -6.30
N ALA A 305 -1.70 1.66 -6.86
CA ALA A 305 -0.90 0.72 -6.07
C ALA A 305 0.46 1.32 -5.71
N MET A 306 1.14 1.91 -6.69
CA MET A 306 2.47 2.46 -6.51
C MET A 306 2.57 3.84 -7.13
N VAL A 307 3.32 4.71 -6.45
CA VAL A 307 3.77 5.99 -7.01
C VAL A 307 5.29 5.97 -7.00
N THR A 308 5.85 5.95 -8.21
CA THR A 308 7.28 5.97 -8.43
C THR A 308 7.71 7.40 -8.72
N ALA A 309 8.79 7.83 -8.08
CA ALA A 309 9.41 9.13 -8.32
C ALA A 309 10.89 9.02 -7.94
N ASP A 310 11.71 9.95 -8.43
CA ASP A 310 13.07 10.09 -7.95
C ASP A 310 13.10 10.49 -6.45
N LEU A 311 14.30 10.56 -5.87
CA LEU A 311 14.42 10.74 -4.43
C LEU A 311 13.79 12.06 -3.92
N PRO A 312 14.07 13.25 -4.49
CA PRO A 312 13.51 14.48 -3.98
C PRO A 312 11.99 14.56 -4.19
N GLN A 313 11.47 14.19 -5.37
CA GLN A 313 10.05 14.31 -5.68
C GLN A 313 9.27 13.26 -4.89
N GLY A 314 9.82 12.05 -4.71
CA GLY A 314 9.21 11.04 -3.83
C GLY A 314 9.13 11.49 -2.37
N ASN A 315 10.08 12.29 -1.86
CA ASN A 315 9.99 12.86 -0.51
C ASN A 315 8.91 13.94 -0.46
N ASP A 316 8.84 14.76 -1.51
CA ASP A 316 7.82 15.79 -1.62
C ASP A 316 6.40 15.17 -1.69
N ILE A 317 6.22 14.04 -2.39
CA ILE A 317 4.99 13.23 -2.46
C ILE A 317 4.68 12.55 -1.12
N ALA A 318 5.69 12.02 -0.42
CA ALA A 318 5.49 11.42 0.89
C ALA A 318 5.26 12.46 2.02
N GLY A 319 5.43 13.76 1.74
CA GLY A 319 5.40 14.81 2.75
C GLY A 319 6.57 14.74 3.74
N VAL A 320 7.68 14.12 3.35
CA VAL A 320 8.90 13.95 4.16
C VAL A 320 9.92 15.03 3.76
N LEU A 321 10.69 15.54 4.71
CA LEU A 321 11.80 16.46 4.38
C LEU A 321 12.84 15.76 3.50
N ARG A 322 13.56 16.51 2.67
CA ARG A 322 14.54 15.95 1.72
C ARG A 322 15.69 15.21 2.44
N HIS A 323 16.45 14.43 1.67
CA HIS A 323 17.56 13.58 2.16
C HIS A 323 18.61 14.33 3.01
N ASN A 324 18.76 15.65 2.83
CA ASN A 324 19.66 16.47 3.64
C ASN A 324 19.13 16.83 5.04
N ALA A 325 17.89 16.49 5.39
CA ALA A 325 17.34 16.71 6.73
C ALA A 325 17.91 15.72 7.74
N ASN A 326 17.80 16.01 9.04
CA ASN A 326 18.23 15.07 10.07
C ASN A 326 17.48 13.74 9.98
N LEU A 327 16.19 13.78 9.61
CA LEU A 327 15.31 12.63 9.45
C LEU A 327 14.68 12.61 8.04
N GLY A 328 15.50 12.45 7.01
CA GLY A 328 15.05 12.52 5.60
C GLY A 328 14.55 11.21 4.96
N CYS A 329 14.64 10.08 5.68
CA CYS A 329 14.18 8.78 5.17
C CYS A 329 12.65 8.66 5.21
N ARG A 330 12.04 8.09 4.16
CA ARG A 330 10.58 7.86 4.07
C ARG A 330 10.12 6.60 4.82
N SER A 331 11.02 5.66 5.05
CA SER A 331 10.71 4.33 5.61
C SER A 331 11.03 4.21 7.10
N CYS A 332 12.00 4.97 7.60
CA CYS A 332 12.42 4.93 9.01
C CYS A 332 12.79 6.32 9.53
N LYS A 333 12.97 6.40 10.85
CA LYS A 333 13.36 7.60 11.59
C LYS A 333 14.85 7.58 11.98
N ALA A 334 15.70 6.94 11.17
CA ALA A 334 17.14 7.01 11.36
C ALA A 334 17.60 8.47 11.23
N SER A 335 18.35 8.94 12.22
CA SER A 335 19.00 10.25 12.17
C SER A 335 20.24 10.22 11.27
N LYS A 336 20.76 11.40 10.90
CA LYS A 336 22.01 11.49 10.13
C LYS A 336 23.17 10.71 10.74
N ASN A 337 23.25 10.71 12.07
CA ASN A 337 24.30 10.03 12.82
C ASN A 337 24.14 8.50 12.82
N GLU A 338 22.99 7.99 12.40
CA GLU A 338 22.67 6.56 12.39
C GLU A 338 22.62 5.96 10.98
N LEU A 339 22.85 6.75 9.93
CA LEU A 339 22.77 6.28 8.54
C LEU A 339 23.79 5.16 8.23
N THR A 340 24.89 5.10 8.95
CA THR A 340 25.92 4.04 8.84
C THR A 340 25.75 2.93 9.88
N ASN A 341 24.75 3.03 10.77
CA ASN A 341 24.50 2.02 11.80
C ASN A 341 23.73 0.83 11.21
N ILE A 342 24.47 -0.21 10.82
CA ILE A 342 23.90 -1.46 10.30
C ILE A 342 23.00 -2.20 11.30
N SER A 343 23.08 -1.85 12.59
CA SER A 343 22.25 -2.43 13.64
C SER A 343 21.01 -1.60 13.98
N PHE A 344 20.76 -0.49 13.27
CA PHE A 344 19.61 0.37 13.50
C PHE A 344 18.29 -0.37 13.29
N ASP A 345 17.52 -0.51 14.37
CA ASP A 345 16.28 -1.29 14.38
C ASP A 345 15.16 -0.54 13.64
N ILE A 346 15.12 -0.72 12.32
CA ILE A 346 14.16 -0.07 11.40
C ILE A 346 12.70 -0.44 11.70
N TYR A 347 12.49 -1.56 12.38
CA TYR A 347 11.18 -2.07 12.75
C TYR A 347 10.62 -1.34 13.98
N SER A 348 11.43 -1.07 14.99
CA SER A 348 10.99 -0.27 16.14
C SER A 348 11.00 1.24 15.83
N ASN A 349 11.84 1.68 14.89
CA ASN A 349 11.99 3.08 14.49
C ASN A 349 11.46 3.36 13.06
N GLY A 350 10.51 2.56 12.59
CA GLY A 350 9.88 2.72 11.29
C GLY A 350 9.01 3.97 11.20
N ARG A 351 8.81 4.46 9.98
CA ARG A 351 7.75 5.43 9.67
C ARG A 351 6.51 4.68 9.25
N TYR A 352 5.52 4.67 10.15
CA TYR A 352 4.24 4.04 9.92
C TYR A 352 3.22 5.08 9.51
N HIS A 353 2.49 4.82 8.43
CA HIS A 353 1.52 5.77 7.87
C HIS A 353 0.55 6.34 8.92
N GLN A 354 -0.03 5.49 9.76
CA GLN A 354 -0.98 5.92 10.79
C GLN A 354 -0.35 6.85 11.84
N ILE A 355 0.92 6.63 12.18
CA ILE A 355 1.66 7.47 13.13
C ILE A 355 2.06 8.78 12.45
N THR A 356 2.52 8.72 11.20
CA THR A 356 2.87 9.90 10.42
C THR A 356 1.68 10.82 10.18
N ASN A 357 0.47 10.29 10.01
CA ASN A 357 -0.75 11.11 9.94
C ASN A 357 -1.00 11.89 11.26
N GLN A 358 -0.84 11.24 12.41
CA GLN A 358 -0.94 11.90 13.72
C GLN A 358 0.16 12.98 13.88
N GLU A 359 1.37 12.72 13.38
CA GLU A 359 2.46 13.71 13.39
C GLU A 359 2.13 14.94 12.54
N PHE A 360 1.48 14.76 11.38
CA PHE A 360 0.97 15.89 10.58
C PHE A 360 -0.10 16.69 11.31
N GLU A 361 -1.02 16.04 12.04
CA GLU A 361 -2.02 16.73 12.85
C GLU A 361 -1.37 17.60 13.93
N ILE A 362 -0.34 17.07 14.61
CA ILE A 362 0.44 17.81 15.62
C ILE A 362 1.15 19.02 14.99
N ILE A 363 1.72 18.87 13.79
CA ILE A 363 2.36 19.97 13.05
C ILE A 363 1.32 21.05 12.69
N ASN A 364 0.15 20.65 12.21
CA ASN A 364 -0.91 21.57 11.80
C ASN A 364 -1.53 22.33 12.98
N ALA A 365 -1.57 21.71 14.16
CA ALA A 365 -2.05 22.33 15.40
C ALA A 365 -1.10 23.41 15.97
N GLN A 366 0.13 23.53 15.46
CA GLN A 366 1.07 24.55 15.95
C GLN A 366 0.60 25.97 15.59
N GLN A 367 0.53 26.83 16.62
CA GLN A 367 0.01 28.20 16.50
C GLN A 367 0.96 29.14 15.76
N THR A 368 2.28 29.00 15.95
CA THR A 368 3.28 29.88 15.34
C THR A 368 4.03 29.19 14.21
N LYS A 369 4.46 29.98 13.21
CA LYS A 369 5.28 29.48 12.10
C LYS A 369 6.61 28.88 12.59
N SER A 370 7.23 29.49 13.60
CA SER A 370 8.50 29.01 14.16
C SER A 370 8.32 27.64 14.84
N ALA A 371 7.32 27.51 15.72
CA ALA A 371 7.01 26.24 16.37
C ALA A 371 6.71 25.14 15.33
N ARG A 372 5.90 25.46 14.30
CA ARG A 372 5.61 24.53 13.20
C ARG A 372 6.88 24.03 12.51
N LEU A 373 7.81 24.92 12.17
CA LEU A 373 9.07 24.54 11.51
C LEU A 373 9.98 23.68 12.42
N GLN A 374 9.98 23.96 13.72
CA GLN A 374 10.70 23.13 14.70
C GLN A 374 10.09 21.73 14.78
N THR A 375 8.76 21.61 14.88
CA THR A 375 8.05 20.34 14.89
C THR A 375 8.23 19.55 13.59
N CYS A 376 8.18 20.22 12.43
CA CYS A 376 8.52 19.63 11.13
C CYS A 376 9.92 19.01 11.14
N SER A 377 10.91 19.75 11.65
CA SER A 377 12.30 19.28 11.73
C SER A 377 12.47 18.11 12.70
N GLN A 378 11.74 18.13 13.83
CA GLN A 378 11.73 17.07 14.83
C GLN A 378 11.18 15.76 14.26
N TYR A 379 10.13 15.80 13.45
CA TYR A 379 9.55 14.61 12.83
C TYR A 379 10.17 14.27 11.47
N GLY A 380 10.94 15.16 10.86
CA GLY A 380 11.42 15.00 9.50
C GLY A 380 10.32 15.12 8.45
N LEU A 381 9.25 15.86 8.74
CA LEU A 381 8.07 16.00 7.88
C LEU A 381 7.94 17.44 7.35
N ARG A 382 7.25 17.57 6.23
CA ARG A 382 6.87 18.87 5.66
C ARG A 382 5.67 19.45 6.44
N PRO A 383 5.38 20.76 6.28
CA PRO A 383 4.22 21.39 6.92
C PRO A 383 2.87 20.81 6.50
N SER A 384 2.82 20.15 5.34
CA SER A 384 1.63 19.47 4.84
C SER A 384 2.02 18.12 4.27
N PRO A 385 1.09 17.14 4.26
CA PRO A 385 1.27 15.93 3.47
C PRO A 385 1.45 16.28 1.98
N GLY A 386 1.98 15.32 1.22
CA GLY A 386 2.05 15.44 -0.23
C GLY A 386 0.67 15.51 -0.91
N PRO A 387 0.66 15.75 -2.24
CA PRO A 387 -0.54 15.91 -3.05
C PRO A 387 -1.49 14.72 -3.02
#